data_AF-Q5DZS8-F1
#
_entry.id   AF-Q5DZS8-F1
#
_cell.length_a   1.000
_cell.length_b   1.000
_cell.length_c   1.000
_cell.angle_alpha   90.00
_cell.angle_beta   90.00
_cell.angle_gamma   90.00
#
_symmetry.space_group_name_H-M   'P 1'
#
loop_
_entity.id
_entity.type
_entity.pdbx_description
1 polymer ?
#
loop_
_entity_poly.entity_id
_entity_poly.type
_entity_poly.pdbx_seq_one_letter_code
_entity_poly.pdbx_strand_id
1 'polypeptide(L)'
;MARKDKRILLLDFFREQEDKAQSFTYQDAAIATGYNPKSVGKYISEKLKGSYIFKSEHGGWVSEGLSKVSNDEFIRLMSQSTSARKLSPNEKMYQKLIKRSLDAFTLALEMYNRPSLCYRV
;
A
#
# COMPACT_ATOMS: atom_id res chain seq x y z
N MET A 1 9.92 29.20 6.05
CA MET A 1 9.63 27.92 6.74
C MET A 1 8.60 27.15 5.93
N ALA A 2 9.00 26.05 5.30
CA ALA A 2 8.10 25.27 4.44
C ALA A 2 7.01 24.60 5.30
N ARG A 3 5.75 24.73 4.87
CA ARG A 3 4.58 24.13 5.50
C ARG A 3 4.77 22.60 5.49
N LYS A 4 5.22 21.99 6.59
CA LYS A 4 5.33 20.53 6.69
C LYS A 4 3.95 19.92 6.45
N ASP A 5 3.87 18.99 5.52
CA ASP A 5 2.62 18.30 5.21
C ASP A 5 2.18 17.53 6.46
N LYS A 6 0.96 17.76 6.93
CA LYS A 6 0.43 17.14 8.15
C LYS A 6 0.42 15.61 8.06
N ARG A 7 0.39 15.05 6.84
CA ARG A 7 0.50 13.60 6.60
C ARG A 7 1.86 13.04 7.00
N ILE A 8 2.94 13.80 6.80
CA ILE A 8 4.28 13.39 7.20
C ILE A 8 4.39 13.36 8.73
N LEU A 9 3.82 14.36 9.41
CA LEU A 9 3.74 14.38 10.88
C LEU A 9 2.98 13.18 11.43
N LEU A 10 1.93 12.74 10.73
CA LEU A 10 1.18 11.54 11.10
C LEU A 10 1.99 10.26 10.93
N LEU A 11 2.77 10.16 9.85
CA LEU A 11 3.69 9.04 9.66
C LEU A 11 4.78 9.01 10.74
N ASP A 12 5.38 10.16 11.02
CA ASP A 12 6.42 10.27 12.06
C ASP A 12 5.87 9.84 13.43
N PHE A 13 4.64 10.26 13.77
CA PHE A 13 3.97 9.79 14.99
C PHE A 13 3.83 8.25 15.02
N PHE A 14 3.40 7.63 13.92
CA PHE A 14 3.25 6.17 13.89
C PHE A 14 4.59 5.42 13.98
N ARG A 15 5.66 5.96 13.38
CA ARG A 15 7.01 5.39 13.51
C ARG A 15 7.51 5.46 14.94
N GLU A 16 7.32 6.61 15.60
CA GLU A 16 7.71 6.75 17.01
C GLU A 16 6.96 5.77 17.93
N GLN A 17 5.67 5.53 17.67
CA GLN A 17 4.89 4.55 18.45
C GLN A 17 5.33 3.11 18.16
N GLU A 18 5.72 2.82 16.93
CA GLU A 18 6.28 1.52 16.53
C GLU A 18 7.64 1.27 17.20
N ASP A 19 8.54 2.26 17.17
CA ASP A 19 9.87 2.19 17.82
C ASP A 19 9.76 1.99 19.35
N LYS A 20 8.74 2.58 19.97
CA LYS A 20 8.46 2.45 21.40
C LYS A 20 7.62 1.21 21.75
N ALA A 21 7.18 0.44 20.75
CA ALA A 21 6.26 -0.68 20.90
C ALA A 21 5.02 -0.32 21.75
N GLN A 22 4.53 0.91 21.61
CA GLN A 22 3.49 1.47 22.47
C GLN A 22 2.15 1.54 21.74
N SER A 23 1.07 1.29 22.48
CA SER A 23 -0.28 1.49 21.95
C SER A 23 -0.68 2.97 22.02
N PHE A 24 -1.44 3.41 21.03
CA PHE A 24 -1.92 4.78 20.93
C PHE A 24 -3.44 4.82 20.70
N THR A 25 -4.03 5.97 21.01
CA THR A 25 -5.43 6.28 20.67
C THR A 25 -5.52 7.29 19.52
N TYR A 26 -6.71 7.44 18.95
CA TYR A 26 -6.97 8.44 17.91
C TYR A 26 -6.79 9.87 18.41
N GLN A 27 -6.96 10.10 19.71
CA GLN A 27 -6.77 11.42 20.32
C GLN A 27 -5.29 11.77 20.40
N ASP A 28 -4.43 10.81 20.77
CA ASP A 28 -2.98 11.04 20.85
C ASP A 28 -2.39 11.41 19.49
N ALA A 29 -2.77 10.66 18.45
CA ALA A 29 -2.39 10.95 17.08
C ALA A 29 -2.92 12.31 16.59
N ALA A 30 -4.14 12.68 16.96
CA ALA A 30 -4.73 13.98 16.60
C ALA A 30 -4.00 15.16 17.27
N ILE A 31 -3.63 15.03 18.55
CA ILE A 31 -2.88 16.03 19.31
C ILE A 31 -1.49 16.22 18.71
N ALA A 32 -0.78 15.13 18.39
CA ALA A 32 0.57 15.19 17.85
C ALA A 32 0.63 15.84 16.45
N THR A 33 -0.41 15.64 15.63
CA THR A 33 -0.40 16.02 14.21
C THR A 33 -1.19 17.29 13.90
N GLY A 34 -2.04 17.74 14.82
CA GLY A 34 -2.98 18.84 14.59
C GLY A 34 -4.09 18.50 13.60
N TYR A 35 -4.46 17.22 13.50
CA TYR A 35 -5.65 16.74 12.79
C TYR A 35 -6.85 16.64 13.72
N ASN A 36 -8.06 16.64 13.14
CA ASN A 36 -9.26 16.30 13.89
C ASN A 36 -9.25 14.78 14.21
N PRO A 37 -9.54 14.35 15.45
CA PRO A 37 -9.67 12.93 15.81
C PRO A 37 -10.55 12.11 14.84
N LYS A 38 -11.63 12.71 14.29
CA LYS A 38 -12.48 12.07 13.28
C LYS A 38 -11.74 11.78 11.98
N SER A 39 -10.87 12.69 11.53
CA SER A 39 -10.08 12.53 10.32
C SER A 39 -9.03 11.43 10.48
N VAL A 40 -8.37 11.38 11.65
CA VAL A 40 -7.43 10.31 11.99
C VAL A 40 -8.16 8.96 12.02
N GLY A 41 -9.31 8.89 12.69
CA GLY A 41 -10.14 7.68 12.72
C GLY A 41 -10.50 7.19 11.32
N LYS A 42 -10.92 8.10 10.43
CA LYS A 42 -11.24 7.78 9.02
C LYS A 42 -10.03 7.21 8.27
N TYR A 43 -8.88 7.86 8.39
CA TYR A 43 -7.64 7.41 7.76
C TYR A 43 -7.23 6.02 8.23
N ILE A 44 -7.31 5.78 9.54
CA ILE A 44 -6.96 4.48 10.10
C ILE A 44 -7.96 3.44 9.61
N SER A 45 -9.27 3.69 9.71
CA SER A 45 -10.29 2.71 9.32
C SER A 45 -10.31 2.38 7.84
N GLU A 46 -10.07 3.35 6.96
CA GLU A 46 -10.20 3.17 5.51
C GLU A 46 -8.92 2.70 4.82
N LYS A 47 -7.74 3.01 5.37
CA LYS A 47 -6.46 2.84 4.65
C LYS A 47 -5.41 2.04 5.40
N LEU A 48 -5.38 2.10 6.73
CA LEU A 48 -4.26 1.59 7.52
C LEU A 48 -4.61 0.35 8.37
N LYS A 49 -5.89 0.20 8.73
CA LYS A 49 -6.38 -0.90 9.56
C LYS A 49 -6.11 -2.24 8.88
N GLY A 50 -5.44 -3.15 9.59
CA GLY A 50 -5.15 -4.50 9.13
C GLY A 50 -3.97 -4.63 8.16
N SER A 51 -3.38 -3.52 7.71
CA SER A 51 -2.12 -3.53 6.93
C SER A 51 -0.95 -2.99 7.74
N TYR A 52 -1.17 -1.88 8.44
CA TYR A 52 -0.14 -1.16 9.19
C TYR A 52 -0.55 -0.84 10.62
N ILE A 53 -1.86 -0.85 10.90
CA ILE A 53 -2.40 -0.55 12.22
C ILE A 53 -3.27 -1.71 12.69
N PHE A 54 -2.92 -2.25 13.86
CA PHE A 54 -3.52 -3.42 14.47
C PHE A 54 -4.09 -3.07 15.84
N LYS A 55 -5.06 -3.86 16.30
CA LYS A 55 -5.68 -3.65 17.61
C LYS A 55 -4.80 -4.29 18.69
N SER A 56 -4.47 -3.54 19.74
CA SER A 56 -3.73 -4.08 20.88
C SER A 56 -4.63 -4.93 21.79
N GLU A 57 -4.06 -5.94 22.45
CA GLU A 57 -4.76 -6.76 23.44
C GLU A 57 -5.22 -5.95 24.67
N HIS A 58 -4.49 -4.89 25.03
CA HIS A 58 -4.77 -4.07 26.22
C HIS A 58 -5.66 -2.85 25.90
N GLY A 59 -6.27 -2.83 24.72
CA GLY A 59 -7.02 -1.69 24.21
C GLY A 59 -6.12 -0.67 23.50
N GLY A 60 -6.66 -0.03 22.46
CA GLY A 60 -5.93 0.89 21.60
C GLY A 60 -5.39 0.25 20.33
N TRP A 61 -4.49 0.98 19.66
CA TRP A 61 -3.95 0.65 18.34
C TRP A 61 -2.43 0.60 18.38
N VAL A 62 -1.84 -0.30 17.62
CA VAL A 62 -0.39 -0.43 17.45
C VAL A 62 -0.06 -0.29 15.98
N SER A 63 1.01 0.44 15.68
CA SER A 63 1.57 0.56 14.34
C SER A 63 2.65 -0.50 14.13
N GLU A 64 2.64 -1.13 12.96
CA GLU A 64 3.66 -2.09 12.55
C GLU A 64 3.95 -1.94 11.05
N GLY A 65 5.22 -1.95 10.67
CA GLY A 65 5.70 -1.85 9.29
C GLY A 65 5.79 -0.43 8.72
N LEU A 66 5.38 0.62 9.45
CA LEU A 66 5.40 2.01 8.97
C LEU A 66 6.81 2.62 8.97
N SER A 67 7.72 2.05 9.75
CA SER A 67 9.15 2.40 9.77
C SER A 67 9.86 2.11 8.44
N LYS A 68 9.35 1.16 7.65
CA LYS A 68 9.91 0.79 6.33
C LYS A 68 9.31 1.57 5.16
N VAL A 69 8.20 2.27 5.37
CA VAL A 69 7.47 3.00 4.33
C VAL A 69 8.10 4.37 4.12
N SER A 70 8.40 4.77 2.88
CA SER A 70 8.91 6.10 2.60
C SER A 70 7.83 7.20 2.71
N ASN A 71 8.25 8.46 2.92
CA ASN A 71 7.31 9.57 3.05
C ASN A 71 6.42 9.73 1.79
N ASP A 72 7.00 9.53 0.60
CA ASP A 72 6.26 9.60 -0.66
C ASP A 72 5.26 8.44 -0.83
N GLU A 73 5.64 7.23 -0.42
CA GLU A 73 4.74 6.07 -0.43
C GLU A 73 3.57 6.26 0.53
N PHE A 74 3.82 6.79 1.73
CA PHE A 74 2.75 7.08 2.68
C PHE A 74 1.81 8.16 2.16
N ILE A 75 2.33 9.25 1.59
CA ILE A 75 1.49 10.30 0.98
C ILE A 75 0.61 9.72 -0.14
N ARG A 76 1.15 8.79 -0.95
CA ARG A 76 0.39 8.07 -1.99
C ARG A 76 -0.68 7.18 -1.40
N LEU A 77 -0.37 6.41 -0.35
CA LEU A 77 -1.31 5.53 0.34
C LEU A 77 -2.49 6.33 0.91
N MET A 78 -2.21 7.51 1.45
CA MET A 78 -3.17 8.45 2.01
C MET A 78 -3.92 9.29 0.97
N SER A 79 -3.53 9.26 -0.30
CA SER A 79 -4.21 10.02 -1.35
C SER A 79 -5.57 9.41 -1.68
N GLN A 80 -6.59 10.26 -1.81
CA GLN A 80 -7.94 9.86 -2.22
C GLN A 80 -8.03 9.51 -3.71
N SER A 81 -7.03 9.88 -4.51
CA SER A 81 -7.06 9.59 -5.94
C SER A 81 -6.87 8.10 -6.16
N THR A 82 -7.95 7.43 -6.55
CA THR A 82 -7.98 6.19 -7.34
C THR A 82 -7.32 6.42 -8.71
N SER A 83 -6.21 7.15 -8.77
CA SER A 83 -5.34 7.15 -9.94
C SER A 83 -4.74 5.75 -9.95
N ALA A 84 -5.34 4.87 -10.75
CA ALA A 84 -4.72 3.63 -11.20
C ALA A 84 -3.22 3.86 -11.25
N ARG A 85 -2.46 3.09 -10.44
CA ARG A 85 -1.01 3.17 -10.34
C ARG A 85 -0.50 3.43 -11.75
N LYS A 86 -0.01 4.64 -12.04
CA LYS A 86 0.54 4.95 -13.37
C LYS A 86 1.81 4.11 -13.43
N LEU A 87 1.64 2.88 -13.90
CA LEU A 87 2.72 1.92 -14.07
C LEU A 87 3.78 2.65 -14.86
N SER A 88 4.99 2.67 -14.32
CA SER A 88 6.14 3.20 -15.02
C SER A 88 6.24 2.52 -16.39
N PRO A 89 6.87 3.16 -17.39
CA PRO A 89 7.09 2.53 -18.70
C PRO A 89 7.68 1.13 -18.59
N ASN A 90 8.60 0.93 -17.64
CA ASN A 90 9.21 -0.37 -17.35
C ASN A 90 8.21 -1.39 -16.78
N GLU A 91 7.42 -1.02 -15.77
CA GLU A 91 6.40 -1.94 -15.22
C GLU A 91 5.35 -2.35 -16.28
N LYS A 92 4.97 -1.43 -17.18
CA LYS A 92 4.08 -1.76 -18.31
C LYS A 92 4.74 -2.75 -19.27
N MET A 93 6.03 -2.57 -19.55
CA MET A 93 6.80 -3.46 -20.41
C MET A 93 6.91 -4.86 -19.78
N TYR A 94 7.22 -4.95 -18.49
CA TYR A 94 7.28 -6.22 -17.77
C TYR A 94 5.95 -6.98 -17.82
N GLN A 95 4.83 -6.31 -17.56
CA GLN A 95 3.51 -6.94 -17.65
C GLN A 95 3.19 -7.45 -19.06
N LYS A 96 3.53 -6.68 -20.10
CA LYS A 96 3.36 -7.13 -21.49
C LYS A 96 4.22 -8.35 -21.80
N LEU A 97 5.44 -8.40 -21.30
CA LEU A 97 6.34 -9.54 -21.48
C LEU A 97 5.77 -10.80 -20.82
N ILE A 98 5.35 -10.69 -19.56
CA ILE A 98 4.75 -11.80 -18.80
C ILE A 98 3.51 -12.33 -19.52
N LYS A 99 2.63 -11.43 -19.98
CA LYS A 99 1.44 -11.81 -20.75
C LYS A 99 1.83 -12.56 -22.03
N ARG A 100 2.77 -12.01 -22.81
CA ARG A 100 3.25 -12.64 -24.06
C ARG A 100 3.84 -14.03 -23.80
N SER A 101 4.58 -14.22 -22.71
CA SER A 101 5.14 -15.53 -22.35
C SER A 101 4.07 -16.54 -21.96
N LEU A 102 3.03 -16.10 -21.23
CA LEU A 102 1.92 -16.97 -20.86
C LEU A 102 1.11 -17.40 -22.09
N ASP A 103 0.82 -16.48 -23.00
CA ASP A 103 0.12 -16.77 -24.24
C ASP A 103 0.90 -17.78 -25.10
N ALA A 104 2.22 -17.57 -25.25
CA ALA A 104 3.08 -18.48 -26.00
C ALA A 104 3.18 -19.88 -25.36
N PHE A 105 3.28 -19.94 -24.03
CA PHE A 105 3.34 -21.20 -23.30
C PHE A 105 2.01 -21.98 -23.41
N THR A 106 0.90 -21.28 -23.29
CA THR A 106 -0.44 -21.86 -23.45
C THR A 106 -0.62 -22.42 -24.85
N LEU A 107 -0.20 -21.68 -25.88
CA LEU A 107 -0.23 -22.16 -27.26
C LEU A 107 0.63 -23.41 -27.45
N ALA A 108 1.83 -23.45 -26.88
CA ALA A 108 2.70 -24.63 -26.95
C ALA A 108 2.06 -25.87 -26.32
N LEU A 109 1.41 -25.69 -25.16
CA LEU A 109 0.63 -26.76 -24.52
C LEU A 109 -0.56 -27.22 -25.39
N GLU A 110 -1.27 -26.29 -26.03
CA GLU A 110 -2.36 -26.63 -26.93
C GLU A 110 -1.89 -27.39 -28.16
N MET A 111 -0.78 -26.99 -28.77
CA MET A 111 -0.17 -27.70 -29.89
C MET A 111 0.29 -29.11 -29.49
N TYR A 112 0.88 -29.26 -28.30
CA TYR A 112 1.27 -30.56 -27.76
C TYR A 112 0.04 -31.46 -27.55
N ASN A 113 -1.01 -30.93 -26.92
CA ASN A 113 -2.23 -31.67 -26.61
C ASN A 113 -3.10 -31.95 -27.85
N ARG A 114 -2.95 -31.17 -28.93
CA ARG A 114 -3.67 -31.32 -30.19
C ARG A 114 -2.70 -31.21 -31.38
N PRO A 115 -1.94 -32.28 -31.68
CA PRO A 115 -0.92 -32.25 -32.74
C PRO A 115 -1.47 -31.97 -34.14
N SER A 116 -2.76 -32.18 -34.36
CA SER A 116 -3.45 -31.86 -35.62
C SER A 116 -3.50 -30.36 -35.93
N LEU A 117 -3.26 -29.48 -34.95
CA LEU A 117 -3.14 -28.04 -35.15
C LEU A 117 -1.79 -27.64 -35.77
N CYS A 118 -0.75 -28.48 -35.70
CA CYS A 118 0.55 -28.19 -36.31
C CYS A 118 0.51 -28.06 -37.83
N TYR A 119 -0.55 -28.53 -38.49
CA TYR A 119 -0.71 -28.53 -39.95
C TYR A 119 -1.64 -27.40 -40.46
N ARG A 120 -2.01 -26.46 -39.59
CA ARG A 120 -2.87 -25.31 -39.94
C ARG A 120 -2.07 -24.00 -39.78
N VAL A 121 -0.99 -23.90 -40.54
CA VAL A 121 -0.26 -22.63 -40.78
C VAL A 121 -0.45 -22.25 -42.23
#